data_AF-A0A949GEV6-F1
#
_entry.id   AF-A0A949GEV6-F1
#
_cell.length_a   1.000
_cell.length_b   1.000
_cell.length_c   1.000
_cell.angle_alpha   90.00
_cell.angle_beta   90.00
_cell.angle_gamma   90.00
#
_symmetry.space_group_name_H-M   'P 1'
#
loop_
_entity.id
_entity.type
_entity.pdbx_description
1 polymer ?
#
loop_
_entity_poly.entity_id
_entity_poly.type
_entity_poly.pdbx_seq_one_letter_code
_entity_poly.pdbx_strand_id
1 'polypeptide(L)'
;VAREGLETALFVYSNFKTVASDSAPAIGLTVGLTVAVALGVLIYKQSIKLDLAKFFLITGVGLIVVAGGVLSYGVHELQEFGALPGPDAFAWDLTNWISVDSIPGALLAGTIGFDTTTSWLQLCFWLGYLGLVIPLYIKPAKTRVTA
;
A
#
# COMPACT_ATOMS: atom_id res chain seq x y z
N VAL A 1 -23.55 11.19 1.28
CA VAL A 1 -22.90 10.46 2.39
C VAL A 1 -23.87 9.53 3.12
N ALA A 2 -25.05 10.00 3.60
CA ALA A 2 -26.02 9.13 4.28
C ALA A 2 -26.53 7.94 3.44
N ARG A 3 -26.70 8.11 2.12
CA ARG A 3 -27.10 7.03 1.20
C ARG A 3 -26.03 5.94 1.07
N GLU A 4 -24.78 6.33 0.84
CA GLU A 4 -23.63 5.43 0.72
C GLU A 4 -23.39 4.66 2.04
N GLY A 5 -23.59 5.33 3.19
CA GLY A 5 -23.52 4.70 4.51
C GLY A 5 -24.65 3.69 4.74
N LEU A 6 -25.86 3.97 4.24
CA LEU A 6 -27.01 3.07 4.35
C LEU A 6 -26.84 1.81 3.50
N GLU A 7 -26.31 1.95 2.28
CA GLU A 7 -25.97 0.80 1.41
C GLU A 7 -24.91 -0.09 2.07
N THR A 8 -23.84 0.52 2.60
CA THR A 8 -22.77 -0.21 3.31
C THR A 8 -23.32 -0.96 4.52
N ALA A 9 -24.15 -0.32 5.34
CA ALA A 9 -24.76 -0.96 6.50
C ALA A 9 -25.68 -2.14 6.12
N LEU A 10 -26.42 -2.01 5.02
CA LEU A 10 -27.30 -3.07 4.51
C LEU A 10 -26.51 -4.28 3.99
N PHE A 11 -25.40 -4.05 3.28
CA PHE A 11 -24.52 -5.13 2.80
C PHE A 11 -23.79 -5.84 3.94
N VAL A 12 -23.40 -5.11 4.97
CA VAL A 12 -22.83 -5.68 6.19
C VAL A 12 -23.87 -6.53 6.92
N TYR A 13 -25.09 -6.03 7.07
CA TYR A 13 -26.20 -6.75 7.71
C TYR A 13 -26.60 -8.03 6.96
N SER A 14 -26.64 -8.00 5.62
CA SER A 14 -26.96 -9.18 4.83
C SER A 14 -25.91 -10.28 4.97
N ASN A 15 -24.62 -9.93 4.95
CA ASN A 15 -23.51 -10.87 5.16
C ASN A 15 -23.55 -11.52 6.56
N PHE A 16 -23.87 -10.76 7.61
CA PHE A 16 -24.05 -11.33 8.95
C PHE A 16 -25.17 -12.36 9.02
N LYS A 17 -26.25 -12.15 8.27
CA LYS A 17 -27.40 -13.05 8.27
C LYS A 17 -27.12 -14.38 7.55
N THR A 18 -26.19 -14.38 6.60
CA THR A 18 -25.79 -15.59 5.86
C THR A 18 -24.91 -16.53 6.69
N VAL A 19 -24.18 -15.99 7.66
CA VAL A 19 -23.26 -16.74 8.55
C VAL A 19 -23.91 -16.90 9.93
N ALA A 20 -25.08 -17.53 9.99
CA ALA A 20 -25.95 -17.55 11.17
C ALA A 20 -25.39 -18.29 12.42
N SER A 21 -24.20 -18.87 12.36
CA SER A 21 -23.63 -19.70 13.44
C SER A 21 -22.20 -19.30 13.85
N ASP A 22 -21.62 -18.26 13.24
CA ASP A 22 -20.27 -17.82 13.56
C ASP A 22 -20.27 -16.38 14.09
N SER A 23 -19.67 -16.18 15.26
CA SER A 23 -19.55 -14.86 15.89
C SER A 23 -18.31 -14.10 15.41
N ALA A 24 -17.39 -14.76 14.70
CA ALA A 24 -16.15 -14.16 14.23
C ALA A 24 -16.35 -12.89 13.38
N PRO A 25 -17.33 -12.82 12.44
CA PRO A 25 -17.54 -11.61 11.65
C PRO A 25 -17.99 -10.41 12.51
N ALA A 26 -18.85 -10.63 13.51
CA ALA A 26 -19.39 -9.56 14.35
C ALA A 26 -18.31 -8.96 15.26
N ILE A 27 -17.43 -9.81 15.78
CA ILE A 27 -16.25 -9.39 16.55
C ILE A 27 -15.30 -8.60 15.65
N GLY A 28 -15.03 -9.08 14.43
CA GLY A 28 -14.18 -8.37 13.48
C GLY A 28 -14.70 -6.96 13.14
N LEU A 29 -16.00 -6.82 12.91
CA LEU A 29 -16.61 -5.52 12.62
C LEU A 29 -16.55 -4.57 13.83
N THR A 30 -16.90 -5.03 15.02
CA THR A 30 -16.88 -4.18 16.22
C THR A 30 -15.47 -3.71 16.56
N VAL A 31 -14.47 -4.60 16.47
CA VAL A 31 -13.06 -4.26 16.65
C VAL A 31 -12.60 -3.29 15.56
N GLY A 32 -12.87 -3.58 14.29
CA GLY A 32 -12.48 -2.73 13.17
C GLY A 32 -13.08 -1.32 13.25
N LEU A 33 -14.36 -1.22 13.59
CA LEU A 33 -15.05 0.06 13.78
C LEU A 33 -14.45 0.84 14.96
N THR A 34 -14.18 0.18 16.08
CA THR A 34 -13.58 0.81 17.25
C THR A 34 -12.19 1.37 16.93
N VAL A 35 -11.37 0.59 16.21
CA VAL A 35 -10.03 1.02 15.76
C VAL A 35 -10.14 2.19 14.79
N ALA A 36 -11.06 2.15 13.81
CA ALA A 36 -11.26 3.23 12.85
C ALA A 36 -11.65 4.54 13.54
N VAL A 37 -12.57 4.50 14.50
CA VAL A 37 -12.97 5.68 15.28
C VAL A 37 -11.79 6.21 16.10
N ALA A 38 -11.05 5.33 16.79
CA ALA A 38 -9.89 5.72 17.58
C ALA A 38 -8.81 6.40 16.73
N LEU A 39 -8.47 5.82 15.57
CA LEU A 39 -7.52 6.40 14.62
C LEU A 39 -8.02 7.74 14.07
N GLY A 40 -9.30 7.85 13.73
CA GLY A 40 -9.90 9.12 13.26
C GLY A 40 -9.76 10.24 14.29
N VAL A 41 -10.02 9.96 15.57
CA VAL A 41 -9.86 10.92 16.66
C VAL A 41 -8.39 11.30 16.86
N LEU A 42 -7.47 10.34 16.80
CA LEU A 42 -6.03 10.59 16.91
C LEU A 42 -5.51 11.48 15.78
N ILE A 43 -5.87 11.17 14.53
CA ILE A 43 -5.49 11.96 13.35
C ILE A 43 -6.05 13.38 13.47
N TYR A 44 -7.32 13.55 13.85
CA TYR A 44 -7.93 14.87 14.03
C TYR A 44 -7.17 15.71 15.08
N LYS A 45 -6.82 15.11 16.21
CA LYS A 45 -6.04 15.77 17.26
C LYS A 45 -4.63 16.18 16.82
N GLN A 46 -4.00 15.40 15.95
CA GLN A 46 -2.61 15.58 15.57
C GLN A 46 -2.42 16.42 14.28
N SER A 47 -3.41 16.42 13.40
CA SER A 47 -3.37 17.12 12.11
C SER A 47 -3.22 18.64 12.24
N ILE A 48 -3.77 19.23 13.31
CA ILE A 48 -3.74 20.69 13.57
C ILE A 48 -2.30 21.22 13.83
N LYS A 49 -1.32 20.34 14.04
CA LYS A 49 0.09 20.72 14.31
C LYS A 49 1.08 20.34 13.20
N LEU A 50 0.60 19.85 12.05
CA LEU A 50 1.50 19.35 11.00
C LEU A 50 2.06 20.47 10.12
N ASP A 51 3.38 20.44 9.94
CA ASP A 51 4.08 21.18 8.91
C ASP A 51 3.75 20.56 7.55
N LEU A 52 2.97 21.27 6.72
CA LEU A 52 2.55 20.77 5.41
C LEU A 52 3.73 20.45 4.49
N ALA A 53 4.83 21.21 4.55
CA ALA A 53 5.98 20.95 3.69
C ALA A 53 6.64 19.61 4.05
N LYS A 54 6.82 19.34 5.35
CA LYS A 54 7.34 18.05 5.82
C LYS A 54 6.37 16.91 5.54
N PHE A 55 5.06 17.14 5.74
CA PHE A 55 4.04 16.16 5.46
C PHE A 55 4.04 15.74 3.99
N PHE A 56 4.00 16.69 3.05
CA PHE A 56 4.04 16.38 1.61
C PHE A 56 5.35 15.74 1.19
N LEU A 57 6.49 16.17 1.74
CA LEU A 57 7.77 15.53 1.44
C LEU A 57 7.76 14.05 1.86
N ILE A 58 7.38 13.75 3.09
CA ILE A 58 7.40 12.38 3.62
C ILE A 58 6.37 11.51 2.90
N THR A 59 5.14 11.98 2.78
CA THR A 59 4.06 11.23 2.10
C THR A 59 4.33 11.07 0.61
N GLY A 60 4.88 12.08 -0.05
CA GLY A 60 5.29 12.03 -1.45
C GLY A 60 6.40 11.01 -1.69
N VAL A 61 7.42 10.96 -0.83
CA VAL A 61 8.45 9.89 -0.88
C VAL A 61 7.81 8.52 -0.67
N GLY A 62 6.88 8.38 0.28
CA GLY A 62 6.11 7.15 0.47
C GLY A 62 5.35 6.73 -0.79
N LEU A 63 4.65 7.66 -1.44
CA LEU A 63 3.92 7.40 -2.68
C LEU A 63 4.85 6.99 -3.83
N ILE A 64 6.06 7.55 -3.91
CA ILE A 64 7.09 7.13 -4.88
C ILE A 64 7.48 5.67 -4.61
N VAL A 65 7.68 5.27 -3.35
CA VAL A 65 8.00 3.87 -3.02
C VAL A 65 6.89 2.92 -3.46
N VAL A 66 5.63 3.26 -3.18
CA VAL A 66 4.46 2.47 -3.60
C VAL A 66 4.38 2.38 -5.13
N ALA A 67 4.58 3.50 -5.84
CA ALA A 67 4.59 3.51 -7.30
C ALA A 67 5.71 2.62 -7.88
N GLY A 68 6.88 2.59 -7.24
CA GLY A 68 7.96 1.67 -7.57
C GLY A 68 7.53 0.20 -7.39
N GLY A 69 6.84 -0.12 -6.29
CA GLY A 69 6.29 -1.47 -6.05
C GLY A 69 5.32 -1.89 -7.16
N VAL A 70 4.39 -1.02 -7.55
CA VAL A 70 3.47 -1.27 -8.67
C VAL A 70 4.20 -1.48 -9.99
N LEU A 71 5.28 -0.72 -10.25
CA LEU A 71 6.12 -0.94 -11.43
C LEU A 71 6.79 -2.32 -11.41
N SER A 72 7.36 -2.71 -10.26
CA SER A 72 7.98 -4.02 -10.06
C SER A 72 7.00 -5.16 -10.32
N TYR A 73 5.78 -5.04 -9.78
CA TYR A 73 4.70 -6.00 -10.02
C TYR A 73 4.30 -6.05 -11.50
N GLY A 74 4.18 -4.91 -12.18
CA GLY A 74 3.93 -4.89 -13.63
C GLY A 74 5.03 -5.57 -14.45
N VAL A 75 6.29 -5.48 -14.01
CA VAL A 75 7.41 -6.21 -14.61
C VAL A 75 7.28 -7.72 -14.37
N HIS A 76 6.86 -8.14 -13.18
CA HIS A 76 6.59 -9.54 -12.86
C HIS A 76 5.57 -10.14 -13.82
N GLU A 77 4.42 -9.49 -14.00
CA GLU A 77 3.36 -9.90 -14.93
C GLU A 77 3.88 -10.00 -16.38
N LEU A 78 4.75 -9.08 -16.81
CA LEU A 78 5.40 -9.14 -18.13
C LEU A 78 6.39 -10.32 -18.26
N GLN A 79 7.05 -10.72 -17.17
CA GLN A 79 7.91 -11.91 -17.15
C GLN A 79 7.06 -13.19 -17.22
N GLU A 80 5.93 -13.25 -16.51
CA GLU A 80 5.00 -14.39 -16.57
C GLU A 80 4.36 -14.54 -17.95
N PHE A 81 4.05 -13.42 -18.60
CA PHE A 81 3.57 -13.41 -19.98
C PHE A 81 4.66 -13.80 -21.01
N GLY A 82 5.92 -13.91 -20.59
CA GLY A 82 7.05 -14.26 -21.47
C GLY A 82 7.56 -13.09 -22.32
N ALA A 83 7.11 -11.86 -22.08
CA ALA A 83 7.62 -10.67 -22.75
C ALA A 83 9.02 -10.26 -22.23
N LEU A 84 9.34 -10.60 -20.98
CA LEU A 84 10.62 -10.30 -20.35
C LEU A 84 11.31 -11.58 -19.84
N PRO A 85 12.65 -11.67 -19.92
CA PRO A 85 13.38 -12.85 -19.47
C PRO A 85 13.54 -12.90 -17.94
N GLY A 86 13.86 -14.09 -17.44
CA GLY A 86 14.22 -14.33 -16.03
C GLY A 86 13.06 -14.34 -15.02
N PRO A 87 11.92 -15.02 -15.29
CA PRO A 87 10.86 -15.19 -14.30
C PRO A 87 11.38 -15.92 -13.05
N ASP A 88 12.23 -16.93 -13.22
CA ASP A 88 12.80 -17.73 -12.12
C ASP A 88 14.15 -17.19 -11.59
N ALA A 89 14.60 -16.04 -12.10
CA ALA A 89 15.87 -15.44 -11.69
C ALA A 89 15.68 -14.60 -10.41
N PHE A 90 15.34 -15.27 -9.32
CA PHE A 90 15.02 -14.64 -8.05
C PHE A 90 16.24 -13.95 -7.41
N ALA A 91 16.06 -12.68 -7.02
CA ALA A 91 16.99 -11.97 -6.15
C ALA A 91 16.80 -12.40 -4.69
N TRP A 92 15.55 -12.63 -4.30
CA TRP A 92 15.19 -13.28 -3.04
C TRP A 92 13.93 -14.12 -3.21
N ASP A 93 13.85 -15.18 -2.41
CA ASP A 93 12.66 -16.00 -2.23
C ASP A 93 12.42 -16.15 -0.71
N LEU A 94 11.40 -15.44 -0.23
CA LEU A 94 11.00 -15.39 1.18
C LEU A 94 9.77 -16.25 1.45
N THR A 95 9.32 -17.06 0.48
CA THR A 95 8.10 -17.88 0.60
C THR A 95 8.18 -18.85 1.78
N ASN A 96 9.39 -19.27 2.15
CA ASN A 96 9.64 -20.13 3.31
C ASN A 96 9.41 -19.44 4.67
N TRP A 97 9.38 -18.11 4.71
CA TRP A 97 9.29 -17.31 5.95
C TRP A 97 7.97 -16.57 6.05
N ILE A 98 7.45 -16.05 4.92
CA ILE A 98 6.14 -15.43 4.80
C ILE A 98 5.42 -16.10 3.64
N SER A 99 4.30 -16.74 3.93
CA SER A 99 3.40 -17.20 2.87
C SER A 99 2.68 -15.99 2.27
N VAL A 100 2.49 -16.01 0.95
CA VAL A 100 1.76 -14.96 0.21
C VAL A 100 0.34 -14.77 0.77
N ASP A 101 -0.30 -15.85 1.21
CA ASP A 101 -1.65 -15.84 1.79
C ASP A 101 -1.71 -15.39 3.26
N SER A 102 -0.56 -15.12 3.89
CA SER A 102 -0.54 -14.64 5.26
C SER A 102 -0.99 -13.18 5.34
N ILE A 103 -1.63 -12.80 6.45
CA ILE A 103 -2.04 -11.41 6.70
C ILE A 103 -0.87 -10.42 6.52
N PRO A 104 0.35 -10.68 7.04
CA PRO A 104 1.49 -9.80 6.80
C PRO A 104 1.89 -9.73 5.31
N GLY A 105 1.86 -10.86 4.60
CA GLY A 105 2.14 -10.92 3.16
C GLY A 105 1.15 -10.08 2.36
N ALA A 106 -0.15 -10.29 2.57
CA ALA A 106 -1.20 -9.54 1.90
C ALA A 106 -1.17 -8.03 2.22
N LEU A 107 -0.84 -7.65 3.46
CA LEU A 107 -0.70 -6.25 3.84
C LEU A 107 0.53 -5.61 3.19
N LEU A 108 1.67 -6.29 3.15
CA LEU A 108 2.88 -5.76 2.52
C LEU A 108 2.71 -5.67 1.00
N ALA A 109 2.18 -6.71 0.36
CA ALA A 109 1.85 -6.68 -1.06
C ALA A 109 0.85 -5.55 -1.38
N GLY A 110 -0.23 -5.44 -0.60
CA GLY A 110 -1.28 -4.45 -0.84
C GLY A 110 -0.91 -2.99 -0.52
N THR A 111 0.02 -2.75 0.42
CA THR A 111 0.37 -1.39 0.85
C THR A 111 1.62 -0.83 0.18
N ILE A 112 2.67 -1.64 0.03
CA ILE A 112 3.98 -1.20 -0.46
C ILE A 112 4.38 -1.87 -1.78
N GLY A 113 3.56 -2.81 -2.29
CA GLY A 113 3.87 -3.58 -3.50
C GLY A 113 5.07 -4.52 -3.29
N PHE A 114 5.19 -5.10 -2.10
CA PHE A 114 6.26 -6.03 -1.76
C PHE A 114 5.83 -7.47 -2.07
N ASP A 115 6.59 -8.13 -2.94
CA ASP A 115 6.41 -9.54 -3.27
C ASP A 115 7.45 -10.42 -2.58
N THR A 116 7.04 -11.63 -2.19
CA THR A 116 7.92 -12.61 -1.53
C THR A 116 8.96 -13.21 -2.47
N THR A 117 8.70 -13.19 -3.78
CA THR A 117 9.55 -13.74 -4.84
C THR A 117 9.87 -12.66 -5.86
N THR A 118 10.84 -11.80 -5.56
CA THR A 118 11.25 -10.72 -6.46
C THR A 118 12.41 -11.17 -7.34
N SER A 119 12.28 -11.02 -8.66
CA SER A 119 13.36 -11.29 -9.60
C SER A 119 14.42 -10.19 -9.62
N TRP A 120 15.63 -10.49 -10.08
CA TRP A 120 16.68 -9.48 -10.25
C TRP A 120 16.25 -8.34 -11.18
N LEU A 121 15.45 -8.65 -12.20
CA LEU A 121 14.97 -7.66 -13.15
C LEU A 121 13.97 -6.72 -12.48
N GLN A 122 13.01 -7.26 -11.75
CA GLN A 122 12.07 -6.49 -10.93
C GLN A 122 12.79 -5.56 -9.94
N LEU A 123 13.77 -6.10 -9.20
CA LEU A 123 14.56 -5.34 -8.22
C LEU A 123 15.35 -4.19 -8.87
N CYS A 124 15.94 -4.42 -10.05
CA CYS A 124 16.64 -3.39 -10.81
C CYS A 124 15.71 -2.27 -11.28
N PHE A 125 14.51 -2.61 -11.77
CA PHE A 125 13.51 -1.60 -12.15
C PHE A 125 13.04 -0.79 -10.94
N TRP A 126 12.79 -1.46 -9.82
CA TRP A 126 12.40 -0.82 -8.57
C TRP A 126 13.49 0.14 -8.06
N LEU A 127 14.74 -0.33 -7.91
CA LEU A 127 15.86 0.50 -7.47
C LEU A 127 16.19 1.63 -8.45
N GLY A 128 16.14 1.36 -9.76
CA GLY A 128 16.36 2.36 -10.80
C GLY A 128 15.32 3.47 -10.76
N TYR A 129 14.05 3.10 -10.60
CA TYR A 129 12.96 4.06 -10.42
C TYR A 129 13.16 4.91 -9.15
N LEU A 130 13.44 4.30 -8.00
CA LEU A 130 13.67 5.03 -6.76
C LEU A 130 14.89 5.96 -6.83
N GLY A 131 16.01 5.45 -7.35
CA GLY A 131 17.25 6.19 -7.50
C GLY A 131 17.14 7.39 -8.45
N LEU A 132 16.20 7.35 -9.40
CA LEU A 132 15.92 8.46 -10.31
C LEU A 132 14.90 9.44 -9.72
N VAL A 133 13.77 8.94 -9.21
CA VAL A 133 12.62 9.77 -8.86
C VAL A 133 12.79 10.47 -7.51
N ILE A 134 13.36 9.79 -6.50
CA ILE A 134 13.54 10.39 -5.17
C ILE A 134 14.45 11.63 -5.23
N PRO A 135 15.64 11.59 -5.85
CA PRO A 135 16.50 12.78 -5.92
C PRO A 135 15.88 13.93 -6.71
N LEU A 136 15.11 13.63 -7.76
CA LEU A 136 14.39 14.64 -8.52
C LEU A 136 13.27 15.27 -7.70
N TYR A 137 12.55 14.49 -6.90
CA TYR A 137 11.45 14.94 -6.06
C TYR A 137 11.92 15.84 -4.91
N ILE A 138 13.04 15.50 -4.25
CA ILE A 138 13.57 16.26 -3.10
C ILE A 138 14.28 17.54 -3.53
N LYS A 139 14.63 17.69 -4.82
CA LYS A 139 15.40 18.84 -5.32
C LYS A 139 14.64 20.14 -5.08
N PRO A 140 15.24 21.13 -4.37
CA PRO A 140 14.55 22.38 -4.06
C PRO A 140 14.23 23.16 -5.34
N ALA A 141 13.02 23.73 -5.40
CA ALA A 141 12.59 24.57 -6.50
C ALA A 141 13.52 25.80 -6.60
N LYS A 142 14.09 26.04 -7.78
CA LYS A 142 14.91 27.25 -8.02
C LYS A 142 14.00 28.47 -7.93
N THR A 143 14.13 29.25 -6.87
CA THR A 143 13.43 30.53 -6.73
C THR A 143 13.98 31.48 -7.79
N ARG A 144 13.17 31.81 -8.80
CA ARG A 144 13.48 32.90 -9.71
C ARG A 144 13.31 34.20 -8.92
N VAL A 145 14.43 34.80 -8.53
CA VAL A 145 14.42 36.18 -8.04
C VAL A 145 14.11 37.06 -9.25
N THR A 146 12.85 37.51 -9.35
CA THR A 146 12.49 38.62 -10.24
C THR A 146 13.00 39.89 -9.60
N ALA A 147 14.02 40.49 -10.23
CA ALA A 147 14.54 41.82 -9.91
C ALA A 147 13.60 42.91 -10.46
#